data_AF-A0A3A5AZE5-F1
#
_entry.id   AF-A0A3A5AZE5-F1
#
_cell.length_a   1.000
_cell.length_b   1.000
_cell.length_c   1.000
_cell.angle_alpha   90.00
_cell.angle_beta   90.00
_cell.angle_gamma   90.00
#
_symmetry.space_group_name_H-M   'P 1'
#
loop_
_entity.id
_entity.type
_entity.pdbx_description
1 polymer ?
#
loop_
_entity_poly.entity_id
_entity_poly.type
_entity_poly.pdbx_seq_one_letter_code
_entity_poly.pdbx_strand_id
1 'polypeptide(L)'
;MSSLTGKKEDPGSNICWDESQVESMYPDIFRVSGAPGEIALLFGRREPSDREDGEEKVQGLRRVLLSPLTAKRLAVALDQAVQSHNRNGSPAEKKNPSTAEEQLQSILQNPPFSKTDETAARVEPIFQFLEKTKVEFGYERSFKISEGTLSGKRFLLGIKISTIGTRPHEQIMALCHQLGMPEELLKEFEVCLAGANVVGFGFDEHQSRCACKTYLEFGENFRKTIEKNRRRPEPFVFHKGFKWDASDQNRKAVATYTCTPFLSLKGLLERVANVLDPDRDARAFEPARQIVLAASRKISGSDMLYMDVTEEGSPRQSFDLNLYRADLRMEEIHHILSDMCRSYAIPSEELDVVYDPVRSEMFGHLAGGIDREGKDFLTIYHGVDGYFIP
;
A
#
# COMPACT_ATOMS: atom_id res chain seq x y z
N MET A 1 -39.13 44.94 -13.21
CA MET A 1 -39.47 43.90 -12.23
C MET A 1 -38.21 43.08 -12.00
N SER A 2 -37.75 43.11 -10.75
CA SER A 2 -36.47 42.61 -10.28
C SER A 2 -36.70 41.30 -9.54
N SER A 3 -35.95 40.26 -9.92
CA SER A 3 -35.52 39.12 -9.10
C SER A 3 -34.85 38.13 -10.06
N LEU A 4 -33.62 37.69 -9.88
CA LEU A 4 -33.28 36.72 -8.85
C LEU A 4 -31.83 36.87 -8.40
N THR A 5 -31.73 36.75 -7.08
CA THR A 5 -30.57 36.65 -6.21
C THR A 5 -29.49 35.69 -6.70
N GLY A 6 -28.36 36.25 -7.16
CA GLY A 6 -27.08 35.56 -7.11
C GLY A 6 -26.51 35.66 -5.70
N LYS A 7 -26.38 34.53 -5.00
CA LYS A 7 -25.51 34.42 -3.82
C LYS A 7 -24.10 34.82 -4.27
N LYS A 8 -23.58 35.92 -3.72
CA LYS A 8 -22.15 36.20 -3.75
C LYS A 8 -21.46 35.13 -2.92
N GLU A 9 -20.71 34.24 -3.58
CA GLU A 9 -19.63 33.52 -2.93
C GLU A 9 -18.59 34.55 -2.49
N ASP A 10 -18.22 34.48 -1.22
CA ASP A 10 -17.19 35.30 -0.61
C ASP A 10 -15.83 34.86 -1.20
N PRO A 11 -15.02 35.76 -1.80
CA PRO A 11 -13.73 35.39 -2.36
C PRO A 11 -12.78 35.10 -1.21
N GLY A 12 -12.76 33.84 -0.78
CA GLY A 12 -11.77 33.35 0.18
C GLY A 12 -10.39 33.69 -0.33
N SER A 13 -9.64 34.44 0.47
CA SER A 13 -8.24 34.77 0.22
C SER A 13 -7.50 33.51 -0.25
N ASN A 14 -6.96 33.53 -1.46
CA ASN A 14 -6.10 32.47 -1.97
C ASN A 14 -4.80 32.51 -1.15
N ILE A 15 -4.76 31.76 -0.05
CA ILE A 15 -3.56 31.60 0.76
C ILE A 15 -2.62 30.70 -0.04
N CYS A 16 -1.51 31.26 -0.52
CA CYS A 16 -0.42 30.47 -1.08
C CYS A 16 0.33 29.82 0.08
N TRP A 17 0.27 28.50 0.17
CA TRP A 17 1.01 27.73 1.17
C TRP A 17 2.45 27.52 0.67
N ASP A 18 3.43 28.07 1.38
CA ASP A 18 4.84 27.75 1.16
C ASP A 18 5.20 26.53 2.00
N GLU A 19 5.38 25.39 1.34
CA GLU A 19 5.64 24.11 1.99
C GLU A 19 7.14 23.81 2.15
N SER A 20 8.03 24.71 1.73
CA SER A 20 9.49 24.47 1.69
C SER A 20 10.12 24.19 3.06
N GLN A 21 9.43 24.57 4.14
CA GLN A 21 9.87 24.43 5.54
C GLN A 21 8.93 23.53 6.36
N VAL A 22 8.00 22.82 5.72
CA VAL A 22 7.03 21.98 6.45
C VAL A 22 7.73 20.77 7.07
N GLU A 23 7.60 20.65 8.39
CA GLU A 23 8.05 19.47 9.14
C GLU A 23 6.86 18.60 9.55
N SER A 24 6.76 17.40 8.97
CA SER A 24 5.76 16.42 9.43
C SER A 24 6.17 15.83 10.78
N MET A 25 5.23 15.66 11.71
CA MET A 25 5.47 14.94 12.94
C MET A 25 4.33 13.96 13.19
N TYR A 26 4.64 12.83 13.80
CA TYR A 26 3.65 11.84 14.21
C TYR A 26 3.67 11.75 15.73
N PRO A 27 3.02 12.70 16.42
CA PRO A 27 2.87 12.62 17.87
C PRO A 27 1.85 11.54 18.22
N ASP A 28 2.12 10.81 19.30
CA ASP A 28 1.18 9.85 19.91
C ASP A 28 0.55 10.39 21.20
N ILE A 29 1.05 11.54 21.67
CA ILE A 29 0.54 12.25 22.84
C ILE A 29 0.49 13.75 22.56
N PHE A 30 -0.56 14.39 23.05
CA PHE A 30 -0.69 15.83 23.02
C PHE A 30 -1.30 16.37 24.31
N ARG A 31 -1.02 17.65 24.59
CA ARG A 31 -1.63 18.41 25.67
C ARG A 31 -2.09 19.76 25.15
N VAL A 32 -3.28 20.17 25.58
CA VAL A 32 -3.81 21.51 25.34
C VAL A 32 -3.80 22.28 26.66
N SER A 33 -3.32 23.52 26.63
CA SER A 33 -3.45 24.45 27.76
C SER A 33 -3.92 25.81 27.28
N GLY A 34 -4.73 26.48 28.11
CA GLY A 34 -5.25 27.81 27.82
C GLY A 34 -4.75 28.82 28.86
N ALA A 35 -4.35 29.99 28.38
CA ALA A 35 -4.11 31.19 29.17
C ALA A 35 -4.94 32.36 28.58
N PRO A 36 -5.19 33.45 29.32
CA PRO A 36 -5.85 34.62 28.75
C PRO A 36 -5.12 35.10 27.50
N GLY A 37 -5.80 35.06 26.35
CA GLY A 37 -5.26 35.52 25.05
C GLY A 37 -4.47 34.48 24.25
N GLU A 38 -4.17 33.30 24.79
CA GLU A 38 -3.39 32.27 24.10
C GLU A 38 -3.84 30.84 24.42
N ILE A 39 -3.83 29.99 23.40
CA ILE A 39 -4.04 28.55 23.53
C ILE A 39 -2.78 27.85 23.00
N ALA A 40 -2.19 26.99 23.82
CA ALA A 40 -1.01 26.22 23.47
C ALA A 40 -1.38 24.76 23.20
N LEU A 41 -0.94 24.26 22.05
CA LEU A 41 -0.95 22.83 21.72
C LEU A 41 0.48 22.32 21.86
N LEU A 42 0.67 21.30 22.67
CA LEU A 42 1.95 20.65 22.86
C LEU A 42 1.85 19.21 22.36
N PHE A 43 2.71 18.83 21.43
CA PHE A 43 2.74 17.52 20.80
C PHE A 43 4.06 16.82 21.12
N GLY A 44 4.03 15.53 21.40
CA GLY A 44 5.24 14.75 21.69
C GLY A 44 5.09 13.27 21.34
N ARG A 45 6.13 12.50 21.66
CA ARG A 45 6.16 11.04 21.55
C ARG A 45 6.48 10.40 22.89
N ARG A 46 5.75 9.37 23.28
CA ARG A 46 6.08 8.56 24.45
C ARG A 46 7.37 7.77 24.20
N GLU A 47 8.28 7.78 25.18
CA GLU A 47 9.38 6.81 25.19
C GLU A 47 8.89 5.46 25.75
N PRO A 48 9.33 4.32 25.20
CA PRO A 48 9.19 3.03 25.86
C PRO A 48 9.98 3.08 27.18
N SER A 49 9.31 2.92 28.32
CA SER A 49 9.93 2.88 29.64
C SER A 49 9.97 1.44 30.16
N ASP A 50 11.17 0.93 30.48
CA ASP A 50 11.40 -0.31 31.24
C ASP A 50 11.45 -0.08 32.77
N ARG A 51 10.98 1.08 33.26
CA ARG A 51 11.07 1.42 34.70
C ARG A 51 9.71 1.37 35.40
N GLU A 52 9.67 0.68 36.54
CA GLU A 52 8.50 0.51 37.42
C GLU A 52 8.01 1.82 38.10
N ASP A 53 8.66 2.97 37.88
CA ASP A 53 8.37 4.22 38.60
C ASP A 53 7.25 5.09 37.99
N GLY A 54 6.55 4.64 36.94
CA GLY A 54 5.33 5.29 36.46
C GLY A 54 5.47 6.70 35.85
N GLU A 55 6.69 7.25 35.73
CA GLU A 55 6.94 8.51 35.03
C GLU A 55 7.06 8.28 33.51
N GLU A 56 6.02 8.65 32.76
CA GLU A 56 6.07 8.69 31.28
C GLU A 56 7.00 9.82 30.81
N LYS A 57 8.10 9.46 30.16
CA LYS A 57 8.95 10.43 29.45
C LYS A 57 8.41 10.70 28.06
N VAL A 58 8.32 11.98 27.71
CA VAL A 58 7.88 12.44 26.39
C VAL A 58 9.02 13.15 25.67
N GLN A 59 9.41 12.67 24.50
CA GLN A 59 10.40 13.30 23.62
C GLN A 59 9.74 14.07 22.47
N GLY A 60 10.56 14.88 21.78
CA GLY A 60 10.16 15.49 20.52
C GLY A 60 9.09 16.56 20.65
N LEU A 61 9.10 17.31 21.76
CA LEU A 61 8.08 18.31 22.06
C LEU A 61 8.05 19.42 20.99
N ARG A 62 6.90 19.58 20.34
CA ARG A 62 6.58 20.70 19.45
C ARG A 62 5.42 21.48 20.05
N ARG A 63 5.60 22.79 20.19
CA ARG A 63 4.59 23.69 20.73
C ARG A 63 4.06 24.60 19.63
N VAL A 64 2.74 24.62 19.48
CA VAL A 64 2.02 25.55 18.60
C VAL A 64 1.23 26.50 19.49
N LEU A 65 1.41 27.81 19.28
CA LEU A 65 0.67 28.85 19.99
C LEU A 65 -0.39 29.45 19.06
N LEU A 66 -1.60 29.56 19.57
CA LEU A 66 -2.76 30.02 18.81
C LEU A 66 -3.47 31.12 19.59
N SER A 67 -3.99 32.11 18.88
CA SER A 67 -5.00 33.00 19.44
C SER A 67 -6.30 32.20 19.70
N PRO A 68 -7.17 32.62 20.63
CA PRO A 68 -8.46 31.96 20.87
C PRO A 68 -9.33 31.84 19.62
N LEU A 69 -9.30 32.85 18.74
CA LEU A 69 -10.02 32.84 17.47
C LEU A 69 -9.44 31.79 16.51
N THR A 70 -8.12 31.73 16.37
CA THR A 70 -7.43 30.74 15.53
C THR A 70 -7.66 29.33 16.05
N ALA A 71 -7.59 29.12 17.37
CA ALA A 71 -7.87 27.83 17.99
C ALA A 71 -9.31 27.37 17.75
N LYS A 72 -10.30 28.27 17.81
CA LYS A 72 -11.69 27.94 17.48
C LYS A 72 -11.84 27.54 16.01
N ARG A 73 -11.20 28.27 15.08
CA ARG A 73 -11.19 27.91 13.65
C ARG A 73 -10.50 26.57 13.42
N LEU A 74 -9.38 26.33 14.08
CA LEU A 74 -8.66 25.06 14.02
C LEU A 74 -9.53 23.91 14.55
N ALA A 75 -10.23 24.09 15.67
CA ALA A 75 -11.10 23.05 16.22
C ALA A 75 -12.22 22.68 15.24
N VAL A 76 -12.87 23.66 14.61
CA VAL A 76 -13.90 23.40 13.59
C VAL A 76 -13.31 22.74 12.34
N ALA A 77 -12.17 23.23 11.84
CA ALA A 77 -11.52 22.64 10.67
C ALA A 77 -11.03 21.22 10.94
N LEU A 78 -10.51 20.97 12.15
CA LEU A 78 -10.06 19.64 12.59
C LEU A 78 -11.25 18.70 12.75
N ASP A 79 -12.35 19.14 13.37
CA ASP A 79 -13.58 18.35 13.47
C ASP A 79 -14.16 18.02 12.08
N GLN A 80 -14.18 18.99 11.16
CA GLN A 80 -14.59 18.76 9.77
C GLN A 80 -13.65 17.81 9.03
N ALA A 81 -12.33 17.93 9.23
CA ALA A 81 -11.35 17.04 8.64
C ALA A 81 -11.48 15.62 9.20
N VAL A 82 -11.64 15.47 10.51
CA VAL A 82 -11.89 14.19 11.18
C VAL A 82 -13.21 13.59 10.73
N GLN A 83 -14.29 14.37 10.65
CA GLN A 83 -15.57 13.88 10.14
C GLN A 83 -15.49 13.49 8.67
N SER A 84 -14.74 14.23 7.84
CA SER A 84 -14.51 13.88 6.44
C SER A 84 -13.67 12.63 6.32
N HIS A 85 -12.65 12.48 7.16
CA HIS A 85 -11.82 11.27 7.27
C HIS A 85 -12.64 10.06 7.74
N ASN A 86 -13.54 10.24 8.70
CA ASN A 86 -14.41 9.18 9.21
C ASN A 86 -15.55 8.84 8.22
N ARG A 87 -16.06 9.83 7.46
CA ARG A 87 -17.05 9.63 6.38
C ARG A 87 -16.44 8.95 5.17
N ASN A 88 -15.21 9.31 4.80
CA ASN A 88 -14.46 8.69 3.70
C ASN A 88 -13.77 7.40 4.11
N GLY A 89 -13.74 7.08 5.40
CA GLY A 89 -13.37 5.78 5.93
C GLY A 89 -11.87 5.57 5.98
N SER A 90 -11.23 6.05 7.04
CA SER A 90 -10.00 5.45 7.52
C SER A 90 -10.25 3.99 7.94
N PRO A 91 -9.28 3.07 7.80
CA PRO A 91 -9.43 1.63 8.08
C PRO A 91 -9.90 1.28 9.50
N ALA A 92 -9.92 2.23 10.43
CA ALA A 92 -10.19 1.98 11.84
C ALA A 92 -11.68 2.00 12.24
N GLU A 93 -12.60 2.58 11.44
CA GLU A 93 -13.97 2.84 11.96
C GLU A 93 -15.15 2.51 11.01
N LYS A 94 -14.97 1.70 9.96
CA LYS A 94 -16.13 1.12 9.24
C LYS A 94 -16.16 -0.40 9.32
N LYS A 95 -17.19 -0.86 10.06
CA LYS A 95 -17.51 -2.21 10.56
C LYS A 95 -16.55 -2.66 11.66
N ASN A 96 -17.10 -3.31 12.70
CA ASN A 96 -16.30 -4.05 13.69
C ASN A 96 -15.14 -4.72 12.95
N PRO A 97 -13.87 -4.60 13.40
CA PRO A 97 -12.81 -5.38 12.79
C PRO A 97 -13.30 -6.81 12.81
N SER A 98 -13.57 -7.36 11.63
CA SER A 98 -13.89 -8.76 11.53
C SER A 98 -12.71 -9.45 12.17
N THR A 99 -12.94 -10.29 13.18
CA THR A 99 -11.84 -11.04 13.79
C THR A 99 -11.05 -11.73 12.68
N ALA A 100 -9.76 -12.03 12.89
CA ALA A 100 -8.98 -12.75 11.88
C ALA A 100 -9.71 -14.04 11.39
N GLU A 101 -10.50 -14.66 12.28
CA GLU A 101 -11.40 -15.77 11.98
C GLU A 101 -12.56 -15.39 11.04
N GLU A 102 -13.27 -14.29 11.29
CA GLU A 102 -14.35 -13.79 10.42
C GLU A 102 -13.83 -13.38 9.04
N GLN A 103 -12.67 -12.70 8.99
CA GLN A 103 -12.02 -12.32 7.74
C GLN A 103 -11.63 -13.57 6.93
N LEU A 104 -11.02 -14.56 7.59
CA LEU A 104 -10.64 -15.81 6.97
C LEU A 104 -11.86 -16.58 6.43
N GLN A 105 -12.94 -16.66 7.21
CA GLN A 105 -14.19 -17.27 6.76
C GLN A 105 -14.76 -16.57 5.50
N SER A 106 -14.72 -15.25 5.46
CA SER A 106 -15.15 -14.47 4.29
C SER A 106 -14.32 -14.81 3.04
N ILE A 107 -12.99 -14.90 3.18
CA ILE A 107 -12.07 -15.26 2.07
C ILE A 107 -12.36 -16.68 1.59
N LEU A 108 -12.56 -17.65 2.49
CA LEU A 108 -12.83 -19.04 2.12
C LEU A 108 -14.20 -19.21 1.44
N GLN A 109 -15.19 -18.38 1.78
CA GLN A 109 -16.49 -18.38 1.10
C GLN A 109 -16.36 -17.88 -0.34
N ASN A 110 -15.62 -16.78 -0.54
CA ASN A 110 -15.42 -16.12 -1.83
C ASN A 110 -13.93 -15.96 -2.18
N PRO A 111 -13.23 -17.06 -2.50
CA PRO A 111 -11.81 -17.01 -2.77
C PRO A 111 -11.52 -16.28 -4.09
N PRO A 112 -10.43 -15.50 -4.16
CA PRO A 112 -9.99 -14.78 -5.37
C PRO A 112 -9.22 -15.71 -6.32
N PHE A 113 -9.52 -17.01 -6.31
CA PHE A 113 -8.87 -18.04 -7.09
C PHE A 113 -9.90 -19.10 -7.46
N SER A 114 -9.60 -19.91 -8.49
CA SER A 114 -10.53 -20.96 -8.89
C SER A 114 -10.69 -22.01 -7.80
N LYS A 115 -11.92 -22.47 -7.59
CA LYS A 115 -12.22 -23.59 -6.68
C LYS A 115 -11.90 -24.95 -7.31
N THR A 116 -10.90 -25.02 -8.18
CA THR A 116 -10.44 -26.31 -8.70
C THR A 116 -9.64 -27.03 -7.62
N ASP A 117 -9.69 -28.37 -7.61
CA ASP A 117 -8.96 -29.17 -6.62
C ASP A 117 -7.45 -28.86 -6.64
N GLU A 118 -6.89 -28.60 -7.83
CA GLU A 118 -5.48 -28.26 -8.01
C GLU A 118 -5.15 -26.90 -7.39
N THR A 119 -5.89 -25.84 -7.73
CA THR A 119 -5.65 -24.51 -7.17
C THR A 119 -5.88 -24.48 -5.66
N ALA A 120 -6.95 -25.12 -5.17
CA ALA A 120 -7.25 -25.19 -3.75
C ALA A 120 -6.09 -25.84 -2.97
N ALA A 121 -5.57 -26.99 -3.45
CA ALA A 121 -4.45 -27.68 -2.81
C ALA A 121 -3.16 -26.83 -2.78
N ARG A 122 -2.97 -25.90 -3.73
CA ARG A 122 -1.79 -25.02 -3.77
C ARG A 122 -1.82 -23.90 -2.73
N VAL A 123 -3.00 -23.38 -2.41
CA VAL A 123 -3.16 -22.24 -1.47
C VAL A 123 -3.60 -22.68 -0.08
N GLU A 124 -4.16 -23.88 0.05
CA GLU A 124 -4.61 -24.47 1.31
C GLU A 124 -3.56 -24.38 2.44
N PRO A 125 -2.26 -24.64 2.23
CA PRO A 125 -1.27 -24.53 3.31
C PRO A 125 -1.22 -23.13 3.95
N ILE A 126 -1.48 -22.07 3.18
CA ILE A 126 -1.49 -20.69 3.71
C ILE A 126 -2.69 -20.51 4.64
N PHE A 127 -3.87 -20.97 4.24
CA PHE A 127 -5.08 -20.80 5.04
C PHE A 127 -5.05 -21.69 6.30
N GLN A 128 -4.57 -22.94 6.19
CA GLN A 128 -4.34 -23.81 7.35
C GLN A 128 -3.35 -23.17 8.34
N PHE A 129 -2.31 -22.49 7.84
CA PHE A 129 -1.38 -21.75 8.68
C PHE A 129 -2.09 -20.61 9.44
N LEU A 130 -2.95 -19.83 8.77
CA LEU A 130 -3.73 -18.78 9.41
C LEU A 130 -4.70 -19.32 10.47
N GLU A 131 -5.44 -20.40 10.17
CA GLU A 131 -6.36 -21.05 11.13
C GLU A 131 -5.62 -21.54 12.38
N LYS A 132 -4.46 -22.18 12.19
CA LYS A 132 -3.67 -22.75 13.28
C LYS A 132 -3.04 -21.67 14.16
N THR A 133 -2.52 -20.61 13.55
CA THR A 133 -1.74 -19.60 14.26
C THR A 133 -2.61 -18.46 14.81
N LYS A 134 -3.81 -18.26 14.26
CA LYS A 134 -4.75 -17.19 14.63
C LYS A 134 -4.11 -15.80 14.62
N VAL A 135 -3.13 -15.61 13.74
CA VAL A 135 -2.44 -14.33 13.58
C VAL A 135 -3.34 -13.35 12.84
N GLU A 136 -3.23 -12.07 13.20
CA GLU A 136 -3.75 -11.00 12.36
C GLU A 136 -2.96 -10.93 11.06
N PHE A 137 -3.66 -10.65 9.97
CA PHE A 137 -3.07 -10.54 8.64
C PHE A 137 -3.70 -9.37 7.87
N GLY A 138 -2.92 -8.77 6.98
CA GLY A 138 -3.43 -7.94 5.91
C GLY A 138 -3.77 -8.81 4.70
N TYR A 139 -4.87 -8.50 4.03
CA TYR A 139 -5.29 -9.20 2.83
C TYR A 139 -5.63 -8.22 1.73
N GLU A 140 -4.95 -8.35 0.61
CA GLU A 140 -5.08 -7.46 -0.54
C GLU A 140 -5.40 -8.27 -1.81
N ARG A 141 -6.28 -7.72 -2.64
CA ARG A 141 -6.66 -8.28 -3.94
C ARG A 141 -6.09 -7.41 -5.05
N SER A 142 -5.88 -8.02 -6.21
CA SER A 142 -5.37 -7.28 -7.36
C SER A 142 -5.84 -7.86 -8.68
N PHE A 143 -5.83 -7.02 -9.72
CA PHE A 143 -5.93 -7.47 -11.09
C PHE A 143 -4.80 -6.89 -11.94
N LYS A 144 -4.29 -7.72 -12.85
CA LYS A 144 -3.23 -7.36 -13.80
C LYS A 144 -3.82 -7.19 -15.19
N ILE A 145 -3.42 -6.11 -15.87
CA ILE A 145 -3.77 -5.79 -17.24
C ILE A 145 -2.53 -5.90 -18.11
N SER A 146 -2.67 -6.62 -19.23
CA SER A 146 -1.71 -6.73 -20.31
C SER A 146 -2.45 -6.98 -21.63
N GLU A 147 -1.72 -7.08 -22.75
CA GLU A 147 -2.31 -7.27 -24.09
C GLU A 147 -3.41 -8.35 -24.10
N GLY A 148 -4.64 -7.94 -24.41
CA GLY A 148 -5.82 -8.80 -24.50
C GLY A 148 -6.14 -9.61 -23.25
N THR A 149 -5.61 -9.23 -22.09
CA THR A 149 -5.66 -10.08 -20.88
C THR A 149 -5.92 -9.25 -19.62
N LEU A 150 -7.00 -9.60 -18.91
CA LEU A 150 -7.30 -9.14 -17.56
C LEU A 150 -7.26 -10.32 -16.58
N SER A 151 -6.30 -10.34 -15.67
CA SER A 151 -6.16 -11.41 -14.67
C SER A 151 -6.45 -10.90 -13.26
N GLY A 152 -7.64 -11.24 -12.73
CA GLY A 152 -8.09 -10.86 -11.38
C GLY A 152 -7.98 -11.97 -10.33
N LYS A 153 -7.51 -13.16 -10.68
CA LYS A 153 -7.40 -14.30 -9.74
C LYS A 153 -6.10 -14.27 -8.95
N ARG A 154 -5.94 -13.22 -8.15
CA ARG A 154 -4.68 -12.89 -7.47
C ARG A 154 -4.93 -12.28 -6.10
N PHE A 155 -4.07 -12.63 -5.15
CA PHE A 155 -4.09 -12.00 -3.83
C PHE A 155 -2.69 -11.91 -3.23
N LEU A 156 -2.57 -11.09 -2.19
CA LEU A 156 -1.43 -11.01 -1.30
C LEU A 156 -1.96 -11.02 0.15
N LEU A 157 -1.49 -11.98 0.94
CA LEU A 157 -1.65 -12.02 2.38
C LEU A 157 -0.36 -11.53 3.01
N GLY A 158 -0.41 -10.79 4.11
CA GLY A 158 0.81 -10.45 4.81
C GLY A 158 0.66 -10.41 6.32
N ILE A 159 1.72 -10.86 6.99
CA ILE A 159 1.72 -11.24 8.40
C ILE A 159 2.95 -10.63 9.06
N LYS A 160 2.75 -9.94 10.18
CA LYS A 160 3.86 -9.46 11.01
C LYS A 160 4.57 -10.68 11.62
N ILE A 161 5.86 -10.81 11.40
CA ILE A 161 6.61 -11.99 11.86
C ILE A 161 6.59 -12.07 13.40
N SER A 162 6.58 -10.92 14.08
CA SER A 162 6.51 -10.83 15.54
C SER A 162 5.20 -11.34 16.15
N THR A 163 4.12 -11.48 15.36
CA THR A 163 2.83 -12.01 15.86
C THR A 163 2.72 -13.53 15.71
N ILE A 164 3.63 -14.16 14.97
CA ILE A 164 3.67 -15.62 14.80
C ILE A 164 4.36 -16.23 16.02
N GLY A 165 3.56 -16.68 16.99
CA GLY A 165 3.95 -17.18 18.33
C GLY A 165 5.37 -17.74 18.50
N THR A 166 5.51 -19.06 18.68
CA THR A 166 6.82 -19.67 18.97
C THR A 166 7.55 -20.05 17.68
N ARG A 167 8.83 -19.70 17.58
CA ARG A 167 9.71 -20.05 16.44
C ARG A 167 9.15 -19.60 15.08
N PRO A 168 8.86 -18.30 14.91
CA PRO A 168 8.24 -17.77 13.70
C PRO A 168 8.98 -18.15 12.42
N HIS A 169 10.31 -18.07 12.41
CA HIS A 169 11.11 -18.36 11.23
C HIS A 169 11.01 -19.83 10.80
N GLU A 170 11.08 -20.77 11.75
CA GLU A 170 10.90 -22.21 11.46
C GLU A 170 9.52 -22.48 10.84
N GLN A 171 8.48 -21.85 11.36
CA GLN A 171 7.12 -22.02 10.84
C GLN A 171 6.95 -21.45 9.42
N ILE A 172 7.50 -20.26 9.15
CA ILE A 172 7.49 -19.64 7.82
C ILE A 172 8.27 -20.50 6.82
N MET A 173 9.46 -20.99 7.19
CA MET A 173 10.27 -21.88 6.35
C MET A 173 9.52 -23.17 6.02
N ALA A 174 8.87 -23.79 7.01
CA ALA A 174 8.06 -24.99 6.79
C ALA A 174 6.89 -24.73 5.83
N LEU A 175 6.22 -23.57 5.94
CA LEU A 175 5.16 -23.17 5.01
C LEU A 175 5.70 -22.96 3.59
N CYS A 176 6.81 -22.25 3.41
CA CYS A 176 7.44 -22.07 2.09
C CYS A 176 7.82 -23.41 1.44
N HIS A 177 8.31 -24.38 2.23
CA HIS A 177 8.58 -25.73 1.74
C HIS A 177 7.29 -26.46 1.33
N GLN A 178 6.21 -26.35 2.11
CA GLN A 178 4.89 -26.93 1.74
C GLN A 178 4.32 -26.32 0.46
N LEU A 179 4.58 -25.03 0.21
CA LEU A 179 4.19 -24.33 -1.01
C LEU A 179 5.11 -24.67 -2.21
N GLY A 180 6.08 -25.57 -2.03
CA GLY A 180 6.96 -26.06 -3.08
C GLY A 180 8.02 -25.05 -3.52
N MET A 181 8.45 -24.14 -2.64
CA MET A 181 9.54 -23.23 -2.94
C MET A 181 10.82 -24.03 -3.27
N PRO A 182 11.48 -23.77 -4.42
CA PRO A 182 12.72 -24.47 -4.78
C PRO A 182 13.83 -24.28 -3.72
N GLU A 183 14.63 -25.32 -3.48
CA GLU A 183 15.70 -25.34 -2.47
C GLU A 183 16.71 -24.19 -2.61
N GLU A 184 17.03 -23.79 -3.83
CA GLU A 184 17.91 -22.65 -4.09
C GLU A 184 17.30 -21.34 -3.62
N LEU A 185 15.98 -21.14 -3.82
CA LEU A 185 15.28 -19.96 -3.30
C LEU A 185 15.11 -20.03 -1.80
N LEU A 186 14.83 -21.21 -1.23
CA LEU A 186 14.69 -21.40 0.22
C LEU A 186 15.95 -20.94 0.97
N LYS A 187 17.14 -21.27 0.47
CA LYS A 187 18.42 -20.84 1.07
C LYS A 187 18.57 -19.32 1.10
N GLU A 188 18.28 -18.66 -0.01
CA GLU A 188 18.35 -17.19 -0.06
C GLU A 188 17.25 -16.54 0.79
N PHE A 189 16.05 -17.11 0.75
CA PHE A 189 14.91 -16.67 1.55
C PHE A 189 15.22 -16.75 3.04
N GLU A 190 15.83 -17.85 3.52
CA GLU A 190 16.24 -18.02 4.92
C GLU A 190 17.20 -16.92 5.38
N VAL A 191 18.22 -16.61 4.57
CA VAL A 191 19.18 -15.54 4.86
C VAL A 191 18.48 -14.19 4.96
N CYS A 192 17.54 -13.91 4.06
CA CYS A 192 16.80 -12.65 4.06
C CYS A 192 15.77 -12.56 5.19
N LEU A 193 15.14 -13.68 5.56
CA LEU A 193 14.08 -13.74 6.56
C LEU A 193 14.55 -13.23 7.93
N ALA A 194 15.82 -13.44 8.26
CA ALA A 194 16.43 -12.96 9.51
C ALA A 194 16.31 -11.44 9.72
N GLY A 195 16.24 -10.65 8.64
CA GLY A 195 16.13 -9.19 8.70
C GLY A 195 14.70 -8.65 8.52
N ALA A 196 13.73 -9.50 8.19
CA ALA A 196 12.39 -9.08 7.81
C ALA A 196 11.48 -8.85 9.02
N ASN A 197 10.51 -7.94 8.87
CA ASN A 197 9.49 -7.64 9.88
C ASN A 197 8.11 -8.20 9.49
N VAL A 198 7.85 -8.29 8.18
CA VAL A 198 6.60 -8.80 7.62
C VAL A 198 6.93 -9.82 6.54
N VAL A 199 6.15 -10.90 6.51
CA VAL A 199 6.16 -11.88 5.43
C VAL A 199 4.84 -11.81 4.68
N GLY A 200 4.91 -11.67 3.36
CA GLY A 200 3.77 -11.70 2.46
C GLY A 200 3.71 -13.00 1.68
N PHE A 201 2.54 -13.62 1.53
CA PHE A 201 2.27 -14.77 0.67
C PHE A 201 1.32 -14.36 -0.44
N GLY A 202 1.79 -14.44 -1.68
CA GLY A 202 1.02 -14.06 -2.87
C GLY A 202 0.73 -15.25 -3.76
N PHE A 203 -0.39 -15.16 -4.47
CA PHE A 203 -0.80 -16.16 -5.44
C PHE A 203 -1.25 -15.51 -6.76
N ASP A 204 -0.99 -16.20 -7.86
CA ASP A 204 -1.33 -15.80 -9.22
C ASP A 204 -1.86 -16.99 -9.99
N GLU A 205 -3.14 -16.98 -10.33
CA GLU A 205 -3.69 -17.96 -11.25
C GLU A 205 -3.87 -17.33 -12.62
N HIS A 206 -3.23 -17.92 -13.62
CA HIS A 206 -3.44 -17.56 -15.02
C HIS A 206 -3.57 -18.82 -15.88
N GLN A 207 -4.78 -19.08 -16.36
CA GLN A 207 -5.12 -20.30 -17.10
C GLN A 207 -4.74 -21.56 -16.31
N SER A 208 -3.88 -22.43 -16.84
CA SER A 208 -3.40 -23.64 -16.17
C SER A 208 -2.13 -23.42 -15.33
N ARG A 209 -1.73 -22.18 -15.09
CA ARG A 209 -0.48 -21.85 -14.36
C ARG A 209 -0.80 -21.18 -13.04
N CYS A 210 -0.11 -21.62 -12.00
CA CYS A 210 -0.19 -21.06 -10.66
C CYS A 210 1.20 -20.61 -10.23
N ALA A 211 1.39 -19.31 -10.02
CA ALA A 211 2.64 -18.78 -9.46
C ALA A 211 2.46 -18.42 -7.98
N CYS A 212 3.27 -19.05 -7.14
CA CYS A 212 3.39 -18.72 -5.73
C CYS A 212 4.44 -17.64 -5.54
N LYS A 213 4.22 -16.77 -4.56
CA LYS A 213 5.13 -15.66 -4.25
C LYS A 213 5.27 -15.51 -2.75
N THR A 214 6.46 -15.16 -2.30
CA THR A 214 6.70 -14.73 -0.93
C THR A 214 7.44 -13.40 -0.92
N TYR A 215 7.01 -12.46 -0.10
CA TYR A 215 7.61 -11.15 0.04
C TYR A 215 8.15 -10.97 1.45
N LEU A 216 9.37 -10.47 1.58
CA LEU A 216 9.97 -10.10 2.85
C LEU A 216 10.08 -8.59 2.91
N GLU A 217 9.47 -7.98 3.92
CA GLU A 217 9.52 -6.54 4.15
C GLU A 217 10.49 -6.17 5.26
N PHE A 218 11.30 -5.15 4.98
CA PHE A 218 12.32 -4.62 5.87
C PHE A 218 11.91 -3.24 6.39
N GLY A 219 10.71 -3.11 6.98
CA GLY A 219 10.14 -1.83 7.42
C GLY A 219 11.06 -1.04 8.37
N GLU A 220 11.86 -1.71 9.20
CA GLU A 220 12.87 -1.07 10.05
C GLU A 220 13.93 -0.29 9.24
N ASN A 221 14.20 -0.67 7.99
CA ASN A 221 15.11 0.07 7.13
C ASN A 221 14.57 1.45 6.79
N PHE A 222 13.25 1.60 6.63
CA PHE A 222 12.62 2.91 6.42
C PHE A 222 12.94 3.82 7.61
N ARG A 223 12.61 3.37 8.83
CA ARG A 223 12.85 4.13 10.05
C ARG A 223 14.33 4.53 10.21
N LYS A 224 15.25 3.57 10.08
CA LYS A 224 16.70 3.81 10.17
C LYS A 224 17.20 4.81 9.13
N THR A 225 16.68 4.74 7.90
CA THR A 225 17.08 5.61 6.80
C THR A 225 16.63 7.05 7.05
N ILE A 226 15.37 7.24 7.48
CA ILE A 226 14.84 8.56 7.80
C ILE A 226 15.53 9.16 9.03
N GLU A 227 15.86 8.35 10.03
CA GLU A 227 16.63 8.80 11.21
C GLU A 227 18.04 9.25 10.86
N LYS A 228 18.73 8.54 9.96
CA LYS A 228 20.10 8.86 9.53
C LYS A 228 20.16 10.18 8.75
N ASN A 229 19.25 10.40 7.81
CA ASN A 229 19.19 11.64 7.04
C ASN A 229 17.77 11.96 6.56
N ARG A 230 17.03 12.71 7.37
CA ARG A 230 15.65 13.07 7.07
C ARG A 230 15.48 13.96 5.84
N ARG A 231 16.45 14.83 5.53
CA ARG A 231 16.33 15.81 4.43
C ARG A 231 16.59 15.19 3.07
N ARG A 232 17.46 14.18 3.01
CA ARG A 232 17.86 13.52 1.77
C ARG A 232 18.16 12.04 2.03
N PRO A 233 17.13 11.26 2.40
CA PRO A 233 17.29 9.84 2.63
C PRO A 233 17.82 9.13 1.38
N GLU A 234 18.78 8.23 1.56
CA GLU A 234 19.31 7.38 0.49
C GLU A 234 18.27 6.31 0.12
N PRO A 235 18.22 5.85 -1.15
CA PRO A 235 17.40 4.70 -1.51
C PRO A 235 17.81 3.46 -0.71
N PHE A 236 16.84 2.59 -0.40
CA PHE A 236 17.08 1.39 0.39
C PHE A 236 16.14 0.26 -0.01
N VAL A 237 16.54 -0.98 0.29
CA VAL A 237 15.72 -2.17 0.00
C VAL A 237 14.55 -2.21 0.99
N PHE A 238 13.34 -2.15 0.43
CA PHE A 238 12.09 -2.18 1.17
C PHE A 238 11.48 -3.58 1.18
N HIS A 239 11.45 -4.26 0.01
CA HIS A 239 11.04 -5.65 -0.10
C HIS A 239 12.05 -6.51 -0.88
N LYS A 240 12.09 -7.80 -0.55
CA LYS A 240 12.55 -8.86 -1.46
C LYS A 240 11.40 -9.81 -1.77
N GLY A 241 11.13 -10.05 -3.05
CA GLY A 241 10.08 -10.93 -3.52
C GLY A 241 10.63 -12.19 -4.19
N PHE A 242 10.24 -13.35 -3.71
CA PHE A 242 10.59 -14.67 -4.24
C PHE A 242 9.38 -15.20 -5.00
N LYS A 243 9.53 -15.55 -6.27
CA LYS A 243 8.43 -16.00 -7.13
C LYS A 243 8.79 -17.33 -7.75
N TRP A 244 7.88 -18.30 -7.74
CA TRP A 244 8.08 -19.59 -8.37
C TRP A 244 6.79 -20.19 -8.92
N ASP A 245 6.93 -21.05 -9.91
CA ASP A 245 5.85 -21.93 -10.37
C ASP A 245 5.97 -23.26 -9.62
N ALA A 246 4.93 -23.64 -8.88
CA ALA A 246 4.96 -24.88 -8.08
C ALA A 246 4.89 -26.16 -8.95
N SER A 247 4.63 -26.01 -10.26
CA SER A 247 4.62 -27.10 -11.24
C SER A 247 5.87 -27.10 -12.13
N ASP A 248 6.73 -26.07 -12.06
CA ASP A 248 7.98 -25.98 -12.83
C ASP A 248 9.10 -25.29 -12.02
N GLN A 249 10.00 -26.09 -11.44
CA GLN A 249 11.09 -25.61 -10.58
C GLN A 249 12.10 -24.70 -11.30
N ASN A 250 12.13 -24.68 -12.63
CA ASN A 250 13.00 -23.80 -13.40
C ASN A 250 12.43 -22.38 -13.52
N ARG A 251 11.12 -22.22 -13.29
CA ARG A 251 10.46 -20.92 -13.34
C ARG A 251 10.48 -20.29 -11.97
N LYS A 252 11.57 -19.56 -11.72
CA LYS A 252 11.77 -18.82 -10.49
C LYS A 252 12.32 -17.43 -10.73
N ALA A 253 12.16 -16.55 -9.75
CA ALA A 253 12.65 -15.18 -9.78
C ALA A 253 12.88 -14.67 -8.37
N VAL A 254 13.91 -13.87 -8.21
CA VAL A 254 14.06 -12.97 -7.05
C VAL A 254 13.95 -11.54 -7.55
N ALA A 255 13.05 -10.79 -6.92
CA ALA A 255 12.80 -9.38 -7.19
C ALA A 255 13.25 -8.53 -6.00
N THR A 256 13.93 -7.42 -6.26
CA THR A 256 14.30 -6.45 -5.23
C THR A 256 13.50 -5.17 -5.43
N TYR A 257 12.84 -4.70 -4.36
CA TYR A 257 12.05 -3.49 -4.34
C TYR A 257 12.84 -2.42 -3.58
N THR A 258 13.32 -1.42 -4.30
CA THR A 258 14.15 -0.35 -3.74
C THR A 258 13.30 0.91 -3.59
N CYS A 259 13.02 1.29 -2.36
CA CYS A 259 12.28 2.50 -2.05
C CYS A 259 13.16 3.73 -2.24
N THR A 260 12.64 4.71 -2.99
CA THR A 260 13.19 6.07 -3.00
C THR A 260 12.22 7.00 -2.26
N PRO A 261 12.46 7.31 -0.97
CA PRO A 261 11.53 8.09 -0.16
C PRO A 261 11.46 9.57 -0.57
N PHE A 262 10.31 10.19 -0.26
CA PHE A 262 10.06 11.64 -0.37
C PHE A 262 10.26 12.24 -1.76
N LEU A 263 9.92 11.50 -2.82
CA LEU A 263 9.92 12.04 -4.17
C LEU A 263 8.91 13.18 -4.30
N SER A 264 9.27 14.23 -5.05
CA SER A 264 8.28 15.19 -5.52
C SER A 264 7.38 14.53 -6.56
N LEU A 265 6.19 15.09 -6.80
CA LEU A 265 5.30 14.64 -7.89
C LEU A 265 6.03 14.57 -9.24
N LYS A 266 6.86 15.58 -9.54
CA LYS A 266 7.69 15.61 -10.74
C LYS A 266 8.67 14.44 -10.77
N GLY A 267 9.42 14.22 -9.68
CA GLY A 267 10.40 13.15 -9.59
C GLY A 267 9.78 11.74 -9.65
N LEU A 268 8.56 11.58 -9.14
CA LEU A 268 7.79 10.35 -9.23
C LEU A 268 7.38 10.07 -10.69
N LEU A 269 6.82 11.07 -11.38
CA LEU A 269 6.45 10.94 -12.80
C LEU A 269 7.67 10.72 -13.71
N GLU A 270 8.81 11.36 -13.43
CA GLU A 270 10.07 11.10 -14.14
C GLU A 270 10.53 9.65 -13.97
N ARG A 271 10.39 9.08 -12.77
CA ARG A 271 10.75 7.68 -12.51
C ARG A 271 9.79 6.70 -13.19
N VAL A 272 8.49 6.96 -13.16
CA VAL A 272 7.50 6.17 -13.93
C VAL A 272 7.83 6.24 -15.42
N ALA A 273 8.17 7.42 -15.96
CA ALA A 273 8.56 7.60 -17.36
C ALA A 273 9.87 6.88 -17.74
N ASN A 274 10.80 6.73 -16.79
CA ASN A 274 12.04 5.98 -17.02
C ASN A 274 11.79 4.47 -17.15
N VAL A 275 10.71 3.96 -16.56
CA VAL A 275 10.32 2.54 -16.64
C VAL A 275 9.36 2.29 -17.81
N LEU A 276 8.43 3.23 -18.04
CA LEU A 276 7.46 3.22 -19.12
C LEU A 276 7.71 4.44 -20.00
N ASP A 277 8.39 4.23 -21.13
CA ASP A 277 8.75 5.31 -22.03
C ASP A 277 7.48 6.01 -22.55
N PRO A 278 7.31 7.33 -22.38
CA PRO A 278 6.07 8.01 -22.74
C PRO A 278 5.70 7.93 -24.22
N ASP A 279 6.67 7.72 -25.11
CA ASP A 279 6.46 7.63 -26.55
C ASP A 279 6.21 6.18 -26.99
N ARG A 280 6.95 5.21 -26.41
CA ARG A 280 6.86 3.79 -26.77
C ARG A 280 5.79 3.03 -25.99
N ASP A 281 5.64 3.33 -24.71
CA ASP A 281 4.79 2.64 -23.74
C ASP A 281 3.64 3.55 -23.27
N ALA A 282 3.23 4.50 -24.12
CA ALA A 282 2.17 5.49 -23.85
C ALA A 282 0.89 4.86 -23.29
N ARG A 283 0.58 3.64 -23.74
CA ARG A 283 -0.58 2.86 -23.32
C ARG A 283 -0.58 2.56 -21.82
N ALA A 284 0.57 2.23 -21.25
CA ALA A 284 0.72 2.00 -19.81
C ALA A 284 1.06 3.29 -19.07
N PHE A 285 1.89 4.15 -19.68
CA PHE A 285 2.36 5.38 -19.06
C PHE A 285 1.22 6.36 -18.73
N GLU A 286 0.30 6.60 -19.68
CA GLU A 286 -0.73 7.62 -19.48
C GLU A 286 -1.75 7.26 -18.38
N PRO A 287 -2.28 6.03 -18.29
CA PRO A 287 -3.09 5.63 -17.15
C PRO A 287 -2.34 5.73 -15.82
N ALA A 288 -1.08 5.31 -15.78
CA ALA A 288 -0.26 5.42 -14.56
C ALA A 288 -0.08 6.88 -14.13
N ARG A 289 0.22 7.77 -15.08
CA ARG A 289 0.32 9.21 -14.86
C ARG A 289 -0.99 9.80 -14.36
N GLN A 290 -2.14 9.41 -14.92
CA GLN A 290 -3.45 9.90 -14.50
C GLN A 290 -3.79 9.47 -13.06
N ILE A 291 -3.48 8.22 -12.68
CA ILE A 291 -3.66 7.73 -11.30
C ILE A 291 -2.79 8.51 -10.32
N VAL A 292 -1.51 8.73 -10.65
CA VAL A 292 -0.60 9.54 -9.83
C VAL A 292 -1.12 10.96 -9.65
N LEU A 293 -1.61 11.59 -10.74
CA LEU A 293 -2.20 12.93 -10.68
C LEU A 293 -3.52 12.97 -9.91
N ALA A 294 -4.31 11.90 -9.93
CA ALA A 294 -5.51 11.78 -9.10
C ALA A 294 -5.13 11.72 -7.61
N ALA A 295 -4.15 10.89 -7.26
CA ALA A 295 -3.64 10.79 -5.88
C ALA A 295 -3.03 12.12 -5.40
N SER A 296 -2.32 12.85 -6.28
CA SER A 296 -1.65 14.11 -5.92
C SER A 296 -2.61 15.25 -5.61
N ARG A 297 -3.91 15.10 -5.89
CA ARG A 297 -4.95 16.05 -5.47
C ARG A 297 -5.32 15.89 -3.99
N LYS A 298 -5.02 14.73 -3.39
CA LYS A 298 -5.37 14.38 -2.01
C LYS A 298 -4.15 14.37 -1.08
N ILE A 299 -2.98 14.01 -1.59
CA ILE A 299 -1.73 13.93 -0.83
C ILE A 299 -0.54 14.52 -1.59
N SER A 300 0.52 14.90 -0.87
CA SER A 300 1.78 15.29 -1.49
C SER A 300 2.43 14.10 -2.20
N GLY A 301 3.20 14.36 -3.26
CA GLY A 301 4.04 13.33 -3.89
C GLY A 301 5.01 12.68 -2.89
N SER A 302 5.46 13.42 -1.88
CA SER A 302 6.35 12.88 -0.84
C SER A 302 5.69 11.87 0.09
N ASP A 303 4.35 11.82 0.10
CA ASP A 303 3.55 10.86 0.86
C ASP A 303 3.23 9.59 0.06
N MET A 304 3.57 9.55 -1.23
CA MET A 304 3.46 8.36 -2.08
C MET A 304 4.74 7.53 -1.97
N LEU A 305 4.61 6.25 -1.60
CA LEU A 305 5.77 5.37 -1.47
C LEU A 305 6.06 4.72 -2.82
N TYR A 306 7.13 5.16 -3.47
CA TYR A 306 7.60 4.63 -4.75
C TYR A 306 8.73 3.63 -4.56
N MET A 307 8.66 2.52 -5.30
CA MET A 307 9.69 1.49 -5.33
C MET A 307 10.06 1.15 -6.77
N ASP A 308 11.37 1.17 -7.07
CA ASP A 308 11.91 0.53 -8.26
C ASP A 308 11.96 -0.98 -8.03
N VAL A 309 11.57 -1.78 -9.03
CA VAL A 309 11.51 -3.23 -8.94
C VAL A 309 12.36 -3.85 -10.04
N THR A 310 13.43 -4.52 -9.63
CA THR A 310 14.32 -5.26 -10.53
C THR A 310 14.25 -6.76 -10.24
N GLU A 311 14.44 -7.60 -11.27
CA GLU A 311 14.56 -9.05 -11.14
C GLU A 311 15.96 -9.52 -11.51
N GLU A 312 16.59 -10.34 -10.66
CA GLU A 312 17.95 -10.83 -10.90
C GLU A 312 18.01 -11.66 -12.19
N GLY A 313 19.03 -11.40 -13.02
CA GLY A 313 19.21 -12.09 -14.31
C GLY A 313 18.10 -11.83 -15.33
N SER A 314 17.28 -10.80 -15.13
CA SER A 314 16.13 -10.48 -15.98
C SER A 314 16.22 -9.08 -16.59
N PRO A 315 15.79 -8.88 -17.86
CA PRO A 315 15.63 -7.55 -18.43
C PRO A 315 14.39 -6.82 -17.90
N ARG A 316 13.54 -7.50 -17.11
CA ARG A 316 12.31 -6.93 -16.57
C ARG A 316 12.62 -5.70 -15.71
N GLN A 317 11.90 -4.62 -15.97
CA GLN A 317 11.91 -3.40 -15.16
C GLN A 317 10.48 -3.04 -14.80
N SER A 318 10.24 -2.76 -13.53
CA SER A 318 8.92 -2.34 -13.06
C SER A 318 9.02 -1.38 -11.89
N PHE A 319 7.90 -0.77 -11.53
CA PHE A 319 7.74 0.01 -10.32
C PHE A 319 6.54 -0.48 -9.52
N ASP A 320 6.50 -0.11 -8.25
CA ASP A 320 5.33 -0.20 -7.38
C ASP A 320 5.12 1.14 -6.66
N LEU A 321 3.87 1.56 -6.56
CA LEU A 321 3.44 2.79 -5.92
C LEU A 321 2.36 2.47 -4.91
N ASN A 322 2.67 2.61 -3.62
CA ASN A 322 1.64 2.56 -2.57
C ASN A 322 0.97 3.93 -2.47
N LEU A 323 -0.35 3.93 -2.67
CA LEU A 323 -1.21 5.11 -2.70
C LEU A 323 -2.37 5.01 -1.69
N TYR A 324 -2.30 4.09 -0.71
CA TYR A 324 -3.34 3.94 0.33
C TYR A 324 -3.62 5.25 1.07
N ARG A 325 -2.57 6.05 1.34
CA ARG A 325 -2.68 7.35 2.01
C ARG A 325 -3.49 8.38 1.21
N ALA A 326 -3.65 8.19 -0.09
CA ALA A 326 -4.48 9.05 -0.92
C ALA A 326 -5.97 8.82 -0.68
N ASP A 327 -6.39 7.71 -0.05
CA ASP A 327 -7.80 7.35 0.17
C ASP A 327 -8.62 7.51 -1.12
N LEU A 328 -8.08 6.96 -2.22
CA LEU A 328 -8.78 6.87 -3.49
C LEU A 328 -9.70 5.66 -3.45
N ARG A 329 -10.92 5.81 -3.98
CA ARG A 329 -11.84 4.71 -4.24
C ARG A 329 -11.67 4.20 -5.66
N MET A 330 -11.92 2.91 -5.86
CA MET A 330 -11.89 2.30 -7.19
C MET A 330 -12.81 3.03 -8.19
N GLU A 331 -13.97 3.53 -7.73
CA GLU A 331 -14.89 4.35 -8.55
C GLU A 331 -14.33 5.69 -9.02
N GLU A 332 -13.42 6.30 -8.27
CA GLU A 332 -12.79 7.58 -8.68
C GLU A 332 -11.88 7.40 -9.90
N ILE A 333 -11.32 6.20 -10.07
CA ILE A 333 -10.42 5.87 -11.18
C ILE A 333 -11.08 5.05 -12.29
N HIS A 334 -12.38 4.76 -12.20
CA HIS A 334 -13.09 3.89 -13.15
C HIS A 334 -12.93 4.30 -14.62
N HIS A 335 -12.98 5.61 -14.91
CA HIS A 335 -12.77 6.14 -16.25
C HIS A 335 -11.36 5.80 -16.79
N ILE A 336 -10.34 5.91 -15.93
CA ILE A 336 -8.96 5.55 -16.25
C ILE A 336 -8.85 4.04 -16.52
N LEU A 337 -9.49 3.22 -15.69
CA LEU A 337 -9.52 1.76 -15.86
C LEU A 337 -10.21 1.36 -17.17
N SER A 338 -11.33 2.02 -17.51
CA SER A 338 -12.08 1.78 -18.75
C SER A 338 -11.24 2.11 -19.99
N ASP A 339 -10.56 3.27 -19.99
CA ASP A 339 -9.70 3.69 -21.10
C ASP A 339 -8.48 2.78 -21.24
N MET A 340 -7.88 2.40 -20.11
CA MET A 340 -6.81 1.42 -20.05
C MET A 340 -7.26 0.08 -20.65
N CYS A 341 -8.35 -0.53 -20.20
CA CYS A 341 -8.84 -1.81 -20.75
C CYS A 341 -9.10 -1.73 -22.26
N ARG A 342 -9.71 -0.64 -22.75
CA ARG A 342 -9.87 -0.40 -24.19
C ARG A 342 -8.55 -0.43 -24.95
N SER A 343 -7.54 0.27 -24.43
CA SER A 343 -6.22 0.37 -25.06
C SER A 343 -5.46 -0.97 -25.10
N TYR A 344 -5.77 -1.86 -24.15
CA TYR A 344 -5.25 -3.22 -24.07
C TYR A 344 -6.12 -4.25 -24.81
N ALA A 345 -7.11 -3.82 -25.59
CA ALA A 345 -8.06 -4.69 -26.29
C ALA A 345 -8.85 -5.64 -25.37
N ILE A 346 -9.13 -5.20 -24.13
CA ILE A 346 -9.95 -5.93 -23.16
C ILE A 346 -11.42 -5.49 -23.33
N PRO A 347 -12.37 -6.42 -23.52
CA PRO A 347 -13.80 -6.11 -23.57
C PRO A 347 -14.30 -5.44 -22.29
N SER A 348 -15.25 -4.50 -22.41
CA SER A 348 -15.85 -3.83 -21.24
C SER A 348 -16.51 -4.81 -20.27
N GLU A 349 -17.13 -5.87 -20.80
CA GLU A 349 -17.79 -6.90 -20.01
C GLU A 349 -16.81 -7.66 -19.11
N GLU A 350 -15.56 -7.83 -19.55
CA GLU A 350 -14.51 -8.45 -18.72
C GLU A 350 -14.09 -7.52 -17.58
N LEU A 351 -14.01 -6.21 -17.83
CA LEU A 351 -13.74 -5.23 -16.78
C LEU A 351 -14.87 -5.22 -15.75
N ASP A 352 -16.14 -5.16 -16.19
CA ASP A 352 -17.30 -5.11 -15.30
C ASP A 352 -17.30 -6.28 -14.31
N VAL A 353 -16.99 -7.50 -14.77
CA VAL A 353 -16.92 -8.70 -13.92
C VAL A 353 -15.89 -8.57 -12.79
N VAL A 354 -14.74 -7.94 -13.05
CA VAL A 354 -13.67 -7.76 -12.06
C VAL A 354 -13.90 -6.53 -11.20
N TYR A 355 -14.43 -5.47 -11.78
CA TYR A 355 -14.54 -4.15 -11.17
C TYR A 355 -15.81 -3.97 -10.33
N ASP A 356 -16.98 -4.41 -10.80
CA ASP A 356 -18.26 -4.17 -10.13
C ASP A 356 -18.29 -4.63 -8.66
N PRO A 357 -17.73 -5.81 -8.30
CA PRO A 357 -17.70 -6.26 -6.91
C PRO A 357 -16.83 -5.37 -6.00
N VAL A 358 -15.87 -4.65 -6.57
CA VAL A 358 -14.81 -3.94 -5.83
C VAL A 358 -14.87 -2.42 -5.99
N ARG A 359 -15.85 -1.89 -6.72
CA ARG A 359 -15.97 -0.45 -7.06
C ARG A 359 -15.92 0.50 -5.85
N SER A 360 -16.41 0.06 -4.69
CA SER A 360 -16.42 0.85 -3.45
C SER A 360 -15.18 0.61 -2.56
N GLU A 361 -14.35 -0.36 -2.92
CA GLU A 361 -13.12 -0.66 -2.20
C GLU A 361 -12.10 0.47 -2.38
N MET A 362 -11.18 0.57 -1.42
CA MET A 362 -10.08 1.52 -1.47
C MET A 362 -9.05 1.03 -2.49
N PHE A 363 -8.61 1.91 -3.36
CA PHE A 363 -7.47 1.71 -4.24
C PHE A 363 -6.18 1.77 -3.42
N GLY A 364 -5.32 0.78 -3.58
CA GLY A 364 -4.12 0.58 -2.78
C GLY A 364 -2.84 0.91 -3.51
N HIS A 365 -2.44 0.03 -4.43
CA HIS A 365 -1.18 0.15 -5.16
C HIS A 365 -1.41 0.23 -6.68
N LEU A 366 -0.49 0.92 -7.33
CA LEU A 366 -0.24 0.82 -8.76
C LEU A 366 1.13 0.19 -8.97
N ALA A 367 1.17 -0.99 -9.60
CA ALA A 367 2.42 -1.51 -10.15
C ALA A 367 2.39 -1.46 -11.68
N GLY A 368 3.54 -1.22 -12.29
CA GLY A 368 3.64 -1.13 -13.75
C GLY A 368 5.04 -1.41 -14.26
N GLY A 369 5.17 -1.73 -15.53
CA GLY A 369 6.47 -1.85 -16.17
C GLY A 369 6.49 -2.72 -17.41
N ILE A 370 7.70 -3.14 -17.78
CA ILE A 370 7.98 -3.97 -18.95
C ILE A 370 8.37 -5.37 -18.47
N ASP A 371 7.65 -6.39 -18.95
CA ASP A 371 7.90 -7.77 -18.60
C ASP A 371 9.12 -8.38 -19.30
N ARG A 372 9.34 -9.69 -19.10
CA ARG A 372 10.50 -10.42 -19.65
C ARG A 372 10.45 -10.55 -21.18
N GLU A 373 9.27 -10.40 -21.78
CA GLU A 373 9.05 -10.44 -23.23
C GLU A 373 9.11 -9.04 -23.86
N GLY A 374 9.33 -7.99 -23.06
CA GLY A 374 9.32 -6.62 -23.55
C GLY A 374 7.92 -6.02 -23.67
N LYS A 375 6.90 -6.60 -23.03
CA LYS A 375 5.52 -6.10 -23.07
C LYS A 375 5.19 -5.28 -21.82
N ASP A 376 4.47 -4.19 -22.03
CA ASP A 376 3.97 -3.36 -20.94
C ASP A 376 2.85 -4.07 -20.14
N PHE A 377 2.73 -3.70 -18.87
CA PHE A 377 1.62 -4.12 -18.02
C PHE A 377 1.37 -3.12 -16.90
N LEU A 378 0.15 -3.16 -16.36
CA LEU A 378 -0.22 -2.50 -15.12
C LEU A 378 -0.91 -3.50 -14.18
N THR A 379 -0.78 -3.30 -12.87
CA THR A 379 -1.48 -4.08 -11.84
C THR A 379 -2.08 -3.13 -10.83
N ILE A 380 -3.36 -3.32 -10.56
CA ILE A 380 -4.15 -2.51 -9.65
C ILE A 380 -4.40 -3.35 -8.41
N TYR A 381 -3.99 -2.85 -7.25
CA TYR A 381 -4.24 -3.48 -5.97
C TYR A 381 -5.29 -2.68 -5.20
N HIS A 382 -6.15 -3.37 -4.48
CA HIS A 382 -7.27 -2.76 -3.79
C HIS A 382 -7.73 -3.58 -2.59
N GLY A 383 -8.53 -2.93 -1.74
CA GLY A 383 -9.31 -3.59 -0.72
C GLY A 383 -8.46 -4.24 0.37
N VAL A 384 -7.36 -3.60 0.78
CA VAL A 384 -6.65 -4.10 1.97
C VAL A 384 -7.61 -4.14 3.15
N ASP A 385 -7.85 -5.36 3.63
CA ASP A 385 -8.57 -5.63 4.86
C ASP A 385 -7.54 -6.08 5.90
N GLY A 386 -7.53 -5.43 7.07
CA GLY A 386 -6.57 -5.72 8.14
C GLY A 386 -5.30 -4.85 8.11
N TYR A 387 -4.28 -5.24 8.87
CA TYR A 387 -3.06 -4.44 9.06
C TYR A 387 -2.10 -4.59 7.87
N PHE A 388 -2.09 -3.61 6.96
CA PHE A 388 -0.97 -3.43 6.01
C PHE A 388 -0.79 -1.97 5.63
N ILE A 389 -0.10 -1.17 6.45
CA ILE A 389 0.57 0.05 5.96
C ILE A 389 1.79 0.34 6.86
N PRO A 390 2.95 0.70 6.30
CA PRO A 390 3.92 1.55 6.98
C PRO A 390 3.39 2.97 7.24
#